data_AF-A0A557XX49-F1
#
_entry.id   AF-A0A557XX49-F1
#
_cell.length_a   1.000
_cell.length_b   1.000
_cell.length_c   1.000
_cell.angle_alpha   90.00
_cell.angle_beta   90.00
_cell.angle_gamma   90.00
#
_symmetry.space_group_name_H-M   'P 1'
#
loop_
_entity.id
_entity.type
_entity.pdbx_description
1 polymer ?
#
loop_
_entity_poly.entity_id
_entity_poly.type
_entity_poly.pdbx_seq_one_letter_code
_entity_poly.pdbx_strand_id
1 'polypeptide(L)'
;MWGTPGTRDPRPGATSVIARNRLLRRRAPTWIFRAARSRPASDSNMWSRNDTRLRGSLSPADPPRCFAGRSRPRPTLSSSRDEPLMSCGVTFTVVDPESVATAVPQVAGIGSALRSAYRVAEVSTTSVAAAADDEVSGAIAAVFSAHARQFQALGTRAAVFHDRFVAALHGVRGAYGAAEAANTSTLGTLENAIAGVPWFSPVKDLTGRPLFGNGANGADSAAGPGQAGGSGGWLFGNGGNGGTGGPGAAGGAGGNGGLLIGNGGNGGNGGPAVANVNGGNPGSGGVGGHPGLLGHAGSDGQTGAPLSSGGGTGGGGTGGVTVISDQYGTTTIQNAYVVQNNAYNIGSGQQTITVSSTGFTITTETGSAPTDGAPLAYPSVYLGGAYGTISPNSPLPDQLSQIQTATSSISYTYPSSGTYDASYDIWLNPTPNTSTVNQQEIMIWFNHVGPIQPVGSDVGTATVDGKQFAVWEGSNGQNQVVSYVADTPINSWNDMSVLGFIDHTETVEPSVNNSWYLTSIQAGFEPWNGSVGAAVDSFSAGINGTA
;
A
#
# COMPACT_ATOMS: atom_id res chain seq x y z
N MET A 1 15.01 21.95 72.96
CA MET A 1 15.36 23.10 72.10
C MET A 1 14.18 23.30 71.17
N TRP A 2 13.06 23.91 71.59
CA TRP A 2 12.78 25.35 71.75
C TRP A 2 13.23 26.22 70.58
N GLY A 3 12.24 26.78 69.88
CA GLY A 3 12.38 27.74 68.78
C GLY A 3 11.02 28.22 68.21
N THR A 4 10.09 28.62 69.07
CA THR A 4 9.04 29.64 68.79
C THR A 4 9.68 31.04 68.75
N PRO A 5 9.03 32.17 68.37
CA PRO A 5 7.58 32.50 68.32
C PRO A 5 7.20 33.33 67.05
N GLY A 6 6.02 33.89 66.80
CA GLY A 6 4.79 34.18 67.54
C GLY A 6 3.81 34.87 66.56
N THR A 7 2.53 34.50 66.58
CA THR A 7 1.41 35.15 67.29
C THR A 7 0.61 36.13 66.41
N ARG A 8 -0.67 35.81 66.18
CA ARG A 8 -1.86 36.61 66.59
C ARG A 8 -3.15 36.04 65.99
N ASP A 9 -3.95 35.42 66.86
CA ASP A 9 -5.42 35.35 66.80
C ASP A 9 -5.96 36.75 67.25
N PRO A 10 -7.17 37.24 66.89
CA PRO A 10 -8.44 36.62 67.30
C PRO A 10 -9.62 36.67 66.29
N ARG A 11 -10.57 35.74 66.50
CA ARG A 11 -11.97 35.60 66.01
C ARG A 11 -12.86 36.87 66.24
N PRO A 12 -14.20 36.95 65.95
CA PRO A 12 -15.19 35.94 65.46
C PRO A 12 -16.32 36.46 64.50
N GLY A 13 -17.24 35.58 64.07
CA GLY A 13 -18.57 35.94 63.50
C GLY A 13 -18.98 35.06 62.30
N ALA A 14 -19.81 34.01 62.45
CA ALA A 14 -21.28 33.98 62.53
C ALA A 14 -22.02 33.99 61.18
N THR A 15 -23.00 33.07 61.10
CA THR A 15 -24.25 33.06 60.28
C THR A 15 -24.27 32.55 58.83
N SER A 16 -24.83 31.33 58.73
CA SER A 16 -25.64 30.72 57.67
C SER A 16 -26.62 31.66 56.93
N VAL A 17 -26.75 31.53 55.60
CA VAL A 17 -28.02 31.62 54.85
C VAL A 17 -27.98 30.76 53.57
N ILE A 18 -29.08 30.03 53.38
CA ILE A 18 -29.48 29.10 52.33
C ILE A 18 -30.17 29.82 51.14
N ALA A 19 -29.97 29.36 49.90
CA ALA A 19 -30.97 29.43 48.83
C ALA A 19 -30.76 28.24 47.84
N ARG A 20 -31.51 27.14 47.99
CA ARG A 20 -32.77 26.74 47.32
C ARG A 20 -32.60 26.37 45.82
N ASN A 21 -32.59 25.08 45.48
CA ASN A 21 -33.73 24.20 45.14
C ASN A 21 -34.47 24.52 43.81
N ARG A 22 -34.37 23.61 42.82
CA ARG A 22 -35.55 23.14 42.05
C ARG A 22 -35.39 21.68 41.59
N LEU A 23 -36.27 20.86 42.14
CA LEU A 23 -36.52 19.45 41.80
C LEU A 23 -37.08 19.28 40.38
N LEU A 24 -36.91 18.09 39.81
CA LEU A 24 -38.03 17.21 39.43
C LEU A 24 -37.60 15.72 39.36
N ARG A 25 -38.26 14.92 40.19
CA ARG A 25 -38.19 13.45 40.27
C ARG A 25 -38.82 12.80 39.03
N ARG A 26 -38.39 11.57 38.67
CA ARG A 26 -39.29 10.42 38.44
C ARG A 26 -38.55 9.08 38.21
N ARG A 27 -38.84 8.13 39.13
CA ARG A 27 -39.04 6.67 38.98
C ARG A 27 -37.92 5.81 38.33
N ALA A 28 -37.22 5.06 39.17
CA ALA A 28 -36.57 3.81 38.80
C ALA A 28 -37.61 2.68 38.67
N PRO A 29 -37.60 1.86 37.59
CA PRO A 29 -38.35 0.62 37.53
C PRO A 29 -37.56 -0.54 38.12
N THR A 30 -38.29 -1.36 38.85
CA THR A 30 -37.91 -2.63 39.46
C THR A 30 -37.51 -3.65 38.39
N TRP A 31 -36.29 -4.18 38.45
CA TRP A 31 -35.91 -5.37 37.69
C TRP A 31 -35.83 -6.56 38.63
N ILE A 32 -36.84 -7.43 38.55
CA ILE A 32 -36.85 -8.76 39.16
C ILE A 32 -36.14 -9.69 38.18
N PHE A 33 -34.99 -10.26 38.56
CA PHE A 33 -34.40 -11.40 37.84
C PHE A 33 -34.39 -12.64 38.72
N ARG A 34 -35.03 -13.68 38.19
CA ARG A 34 -35.20 -15.02 38.73
C ARG A 34 -33.88 -15.77 38.57
N ALA A 35 -33.26 -16.18 39.67
CA ALA A 35 -32.08 -17.04 39.66
C ALA A 35 -32.43 -18.44 39.12
N ALA A 36 -31.93 -18.78 37.93
CA ALA A 36 -31.84 -20.16 37.47
C ALA A 36 -30.51 -20.74 37.96
N ARG A 37 -30.59 -21.75 38.84
CA ARG A 37 -29.43 -22.54 39.27
C ARG A 37 -28.97 -23.43 38.11
N SER A 38 -27.68 -23.43 37.82
CA SER A 38 -26.98 -24.59 37.27
C SER A 38 -25.77 -24.90 38.15
N ARG A 39 -25.67 -26.16 38.58
CA ARG A 39 -24.59 -26.72 39.40
C ARG A 39 -23.33 -26.96 38.54
N PRO A 40 -22.14 -27.03 39.16
CA PRO A 40 -20.89 -27.25 38.44
C PRO A 40 -20.73 -28.74 38.10
N ALA A 41 -20.32 -29.04 36.86
CA ALA A 41 -19.76 -30.33 36.51
C ALA A 41 -18.28 -30.13 36.17
N SER A 42 -17.45 -30.70 37.03
CA SER A 42 -16.06 -31.05 36.78
C SER A 42 -15.95 -31.88 35.50
N ASP A 43 -14.99 -31.55 34.63
CA ASP A 43 -14.23 -32.56 33.88
C ASP A 43 -12.92 -31.93 33.36
N SER A 44 -11.88 -32.18 34.14
CA SER A 44 -10.47 -32.04 33.78
C SER A 44 -10.10 -33.29 32.97
N ASN A 45 -10.05 -33.20 31.64
CA ASN A 45 -9.21 -33.99 30.72
C ASN A 45 -9.77 -33.96 29.30
N MET A 46 -9.32 -33.02 28.48
CA MET A 46 -9.25 -33.19 27.04
C MET A 46 -8.33 -32.09 26.52
N TRP A 47 -7.01 -32.28 26.64
CA TRP A 47 -5.98 -31.60 25.81
C TRP A 47 -4.64 -32.31 26.09
N SER A 48 -4.56 -33.55 25.60
CA SER A 48 -3.30 -34.29 25.48
C SER A 48 -3.57 -35.47 24.56
N ARG A 49 -3.53 -35.22 23.24
CA ARG A 49 -3.26 -36.19 22.16
C ARG A 49 -3.43 -35.50 20.81
N ASN A 50 -2.36 -34.88 20.33
CA ASN A 50 -1.92 -34.97 18.93
C ASN A 50 -0.63 -34.15 18.78
N ASP A 51 0.42 -34.65 19.43
CA ASP A 51 1.79 -34.27 19.11
C ASP A 51 2.43 -35.49 18.44
N THR A 52 2.20 -35.64 17.14
CA THR A 52 3.06 -36.40 16.21
C THR A 52 2.53 -36.28 14.77
N ARG A 53 3.42 -35.89 13.86
CA ARG A 53 3.30 -35.79 12.39
C ARG A 53 2.89 -34.43 11.80
N LEU A 54 3.78 -33.45 11.97
CA LEU A 54 4.03 -32.43 10.93
C LEU A 54 5.53 -32.40 10.60
N ARG A 55 5.98 -33.44 9.92
CA ARG A 55 7.11 -33.35 8.97
C ARG A 55 6.57 -33.86 7.64
N GLY A 56 6.23 -32.92 6.76
CA GLY A 56 5.79 -33.18 5.41
C GLY A 56 6.07 -31.94 4.58
N SER A 57 7.20 -31.96 3.88
CA SER A 57 7.54 -31.00 2.84
C SER A 57 6.41 -30.92 1.81
N LEU A 58 5.89 -29.72 1.57
CA LEU A 58 4.98 -29.47 0.46
C LEU A 58 5.80 -29.55 -0.85
N SER A 59 5.60 -30.63 -1.58
CA SER A 59 5.99 -30.77 -2.98
C SER A 59 4.69 -30.73 -3.82
N PRO A 60 4.64 -30.01 -4.96
CA PRO A 60 3.41 -29.85 -5.72
C PRO A 60 3.31 -30.95 -6.78
N ALA A 61 2.61 -32.05 -6.49
CA ALA A 61 1.95 -32.92 -7.47
C ALA A 61 1.37 -34.16 -6.76
N ASP A 62 0.08 -34.15 -6.44
CA ASP A 62 -0.67 -35.40 -6.28
C ASP A 62 -2.09 -35.20 -6.85
N PRO A 63 -2.55 -36.01 -7.83
CA PRO A 63 -3.91 -35.92 -8.35
C PRO A 63 -4.92 -36.54 -7.35
N PRO A 64 -6.20 -36.12 -7.38
CA PRO A 64 -7.16 -36.49 -6.35
C PRO A 64 -7.50 -37.99 -6.41
N ARG A 65 -7.45 -38.66 -5.25
CA ARG A 65 -7.89 -40.05 -5.08
C ARG A 65 -9.40 -40.11 -4.91
N CYS A 66 -10.10 -40.79 -5.83
CA CYS A 66 -11.54 -41.04 -5.74
C CYS A 66 -11.85 -42.10 -4.65
N PHE A 67 -12.74 -41.77 -3.70
CA PHE A 67 -13.31 -42.73 -2.75
C PHE A 67 -14.58 -43.36 -3.36
N ALA A 68 -14.59 -44.67 -3.55
CA ALA A 68 -15.76 -45.41 -4.03
C ALA A 68 -16.67 -45.79 -2.84
N GLY A 69 -17.82 -45.13 -2.71
CA GLY A 69 -18.91 -45.58 -1.86
C GLY A 69 -19.57 -46.82 -2.47
N ARG A 70 -19.46 -47.99 -1.81
CA ARG A 70 -20.15 -49.21 -2.24
C ARG A 70 -21.64 -49.13 -1.88
N SER A 71 -22.49 -48.88 -2.86
CA SER A 71 -23.89 -49.31 -2.82
C SER A 71 -24.09 -50.45 -3.82
N ARG A 72 -24.50 -51.62 -3.32
CA ARG A 72 -24.84 -52.80 -4.14
C ARG A 72 -26.24 -52.65 -4.72
N PRO A 73 -26.48 -53.03 -5.99
CA PRO A 73 -27.78 -53.56 -6.38
C PRO A 73 -27.68 -55.02 -6.87
N ARG A 74 -28.76 -55.78 -6.63
CA ARG A 74 -29.02 -57.14 -7.11
C ARG A 74 -29.23 -57.16 -8.64
N PRO A 75 -29.03 -58.31 -9.32
CA PRO A 75 -29.06 -58.38 -10.77
C PRO A 75 -30.47 -58.60 -11.32
N THR A 76 -30.85 -57.84 -12.34
CA THR A 76 -31.89 -58.22 -13.30
C THR A 76 -31.39 -57.88 -14.71
N LEU A 77 -31.43 -58.87 -15.61
CA LEU A 77 -31.03 -58.77 -17.01
C LEU A 77 -31.92 -57.79 -17.78
N SER A 78 -31.31 -56.84 -18.50
CA SER A 78 -31.77 -56.40 -19.82
C SER A 78 -30.68 -55.55 -20.48
N SER A 79 -30.48 -55.78 -21.77
CA SER A 79 -29.46 -55.18 -22.62
C SER A 79 -29.82 -53.74 -23.00
N SER A 80 -29.06 -52.77 -22.51
CA SER A 80 -28.84 -51.48 -23.19
C SER A 80 -27.50 -50.91 -22.75
N ARG A 81 -26.71 -50.42 -23.72
CA ARG A 81 -25.44 -49.75 -23.50
C ARG A 81 -25.71 -48.40 -22.82
N ASP A 82 -25.60 -48.36 -21.51
CA ASP A 82 -25.40 -47.12 -20.77
C ASP A 82 -24.05 -47.23 -20.04
N GLU A 83 -23.02 -46.63 -20.63
CA GLU A 83 -21.77 -46.33 -19.93
C GLU A 83 -22.12 -45.47 -18.71
N PRO A 84 -21.78 -45.88 -17.47
CA PRO A 84 -21.99 -45.02 -16.33
C PRO A 84 -21.01 -43.86 -16.47
N LEU A 85 -21.51 -42.68 -16.84
CA LEU A 85 -20.79 -41.44 -16.61
C LEU A 85 -20.48 -41.40 -15.10
N MET A 86 -19.27 -41.79 -14.73
CA MET A 86 -18.68 -41.44 -13.45
C MET A 86 -18.60 -39.92 -13.43
N SER A 87 -19.70 -39.29 -13.02
CA SER A 87 -19.70 -37.89 -12.62
C SER A 87 -18.83 -37.83 -11.36
N CYS A 88 -17.55 -37.60 -11.58
CA CYS A 88 -16.68 -37.08 -10.54
C CYS A 88 -17.19 -35.66 -10.29
N GLY A 89 -18.17 -35.54 -9.39
CA GLY A 89 -18.69 -34.24 -8.98
C GLY A 89 -17.54 -33.46 -8.36
N VAL A 90 -16.91 -32.59 -9.15
CA VAL A 90 -15.95 -31.63 -8.63
C VAL A 90 -16.80 -30.59 -7.91
N THR A 91 -16.83 -30.65 -6.58
CA THR A 91 -17.31 -29.52 -5.78
C THR A 91 -16.28 -28.42 -5.96
N PHE A 92 -16.60 -27.45 -6.83
CA PHE A 92 -15.84 -26.23 -6.97
C PHE A 92 -16.29 -25.27 -5.86
N THR A 93 -15.34 -24.80 -5.06
CA THR A 93 -15.58 -23.69 -4.13
C THR A 93 -14.96 -22.46 -4.77
N VAL A 94 -15.80 -21.52 -5.21
CA VAL A 94 -15.33 -20.21 -5.69
C VAL A 94 -15.29 -19.30 -4.48
N VAL A 95 -14.08 -18.83 -4.19
CA VAL A 95 -13.86 -17.73 -3.27
C VAL A 95 -13.46 -16.56 -4.13
N ASP A 96 -14.22 -15.48 -4.08
CA ASP A 96 -13.84 -14.21 -4.69
C ASP A 96 -12.75 -13.55 -3.82
N PRO A 97 -11.49 -13.44 -4.29
CA PRO A 97 -10.40 -12.87 -3.51
C PRO A 97 -10.66 -11.40 -3.14
N GLU A 98 -11.43 -10.66 -3.93
CA GLU A 98 -11.75 -9.25 -3.71
C GLU A 98 -12.79 -9.09 -2.59
N SER A 99 -13.80 -9.95 -2.57
CA SER A 99 -14.76 -10.05 -1.44
C SER A 99 -14.07 -10.43 -0.12
N VAL A 100 -13.06 -11.30 -0.16
CA VAL A 100 -12.27 -11.61 1.06
C VAL A 100 -11.37 -10.42 1.43
N ALA A 101 -10.75 -9.76 0.45
CA ALA A 101 -9.88 -8.61 0.69
C ALA A 101 -10.61 -7.44 1.38
N THR A 102 -11.89 -7.23 1.07
CA THR A 102 -12.73 -6.20 1.71
C THR A 102 -13.26 -6.63 3.08
N ALA A 103 -13.49 -7.92 3.32
CA ALA A 103 -14.05 -8.42 4.57
C ALA A 103 -13.02 -8.54 5.71
N VAL A 104 -11.75 -8.87 5.41
CA VAL A 104 -10.72 -9.05 6.46
C VAL A 104 -10.49 -7.77 7.29
N PRO A 105 -10.38 -6.57 6.69
CA PRO A 105 -10.28 -5.32 7.46
C PRO A 105 -11.51 -5.06 8.34
N GLN A 106 -12.72 -5.40 7.86
CA GLN A 106 -13.95 -5.25 8.65
C GLN A 106 -13.94 -6.16 9.88
N VAL A 107 -13.47 -7.40 9.74
CA VAL A 107 -13.33 -8.34 10.85
C VAL A 107 -12.31 -7.82 11.87
N ALA A 108 -11.17 -7.30 11.41
CA ALA A 108 -10.16 -6.69 12.28
C ALA A 108 -10.71 -5.46 13.03
N GLY A 109 -11.51 -4.63 12.36
CA GLY A 109 -12.20 -3.47 12.94
C GLY A 109 -13.22 -3.85 14.03
N ILE A 110 -13.92 -4.97 13.88
CA ILE A 110 -14.79 -5.50 14.96
C ILE A 110 -13.94 -5.87 16.18
N GLY A 111 -12.77 -6.47 15.99
CA GLY A 111 -11.84 -6.80 17.07
C GLY A 111 -11.33 -5.56 17.83
N SER A 112 -10.97 -4.50 17.11
CA SER A 112 -10.52 -3.24 17.73
C SER A 112 -11.66 -2.55 18.50
N ALA A 113 -12.86 -2.46 17.92
CA ALA A 113 -14.03 -1.88 18.57
C ALA A 113 -14.39 -2.61 19.89
N LEU A 114 -14.32 -3.95 19.88
CA LEU A 114 -14.57 -4.76 21.08
C LEU A 114 -13.50 -4.54 22.16
N ARG A 115 -12.21 -4.48 21.79
CA ARG A 115 -11.12 -4.20 22.74
C ARG A 115 -11.28 -2.84 23.41
N SER A 116 -11.64 -1.80 22.65
CA SER A 116 -11.91 -0.46 23.18
C SER A 116 -13.11 -0.46 24.14
N ALA A 117 -14.20 -1.13 23.76
CA ALA A 117 -15.37 -1.25 24.63
C ALA A 117 -15.04 -1.98 25.95
N TYR A 118 -14.24 -3.05 25.91
CA TYR A 118 -13.84 -3.80 27.11
C TYR A 118 -12.96 -2.99 28.06
N ARG A 119 -12.03 -2.17 27.53
CA ARG A 119 -11.20 -1.26 28.34
C ARG A 119 -12.03 -0.16 29.02
N VAL A 120 -12.97 0.45 28.31
CA VAL A 120 -13.84 1.49 28.90
C VAL A 120 -14.70 0.93 30.04
N ALA A 121 -15.13 -0.32 29.93
CA ALA A 121 -15.91 -1.00 30.96
C ALA A 121 -15.06 -1.57 32.12
N GLU A 122 -13.74 -1.63 32.00
CA GLU A 122 -12.86 -2.33 32.95
C GLU A 122 -12.90 -1.70 34.35
N VAL A 123 -12.66 -0.40 34.44
CA VAL A 123 -12.57 0.30 35.74
C VAL A 123 -13.92 0.25 36.46
N SER A 124 -15.01 0.58 35.76
CA SER A 124 -16.35 0.68 36.36
C SER A 124 -16.93 -0.67 36.81
N THR A 125 -16.43 -1.79 36.27
CA THR A 125 -16.92 -3.14 36.62
C THR A 125 -16.01 -3.90 37.60
N THR A 126 -14.73 -3.52 37.71
CA THR A 126 -13.77 -4.21 38.60
C THR A 126 -13.58 -3.54 39.96
N SER A 127 -14.09 -2.31 40.13
CA SER A 127 -14.09 -1.57 41.41
C SER A 127 -15.50 -1.23 41.90
N VAL A 128 -16.40 -2.23 41.95
CA VAL A 128 -17.77 -2.01 42.43
C VAL A 128 -17.76 -1.73 43.94
N ALA A 129 -18.31 -0.59 44.35
CA ALA A 129 -18.45 -0.23 45.76
C ALA A 129 -19.60 -1.01 46.42
N ALA A 130 -19.47 -1.32 47.72
CA ALA A 130 -20.56 -1.89 48.51
C ALA A 130 -21.73 -0.91 48.61
N ALA A 131 -22.96 -1.40 48.48
CA ALA A 131 -24.16 -0.56 48.54
C ALA A 131 -24.48 -0.05 49.97
N ALA A 132 -23.93 -0.70 50.99
CA ALA A 132 -24.03 -0.35 52.40
C ALA A 132 -22.84 -0.92 53.19
N ASP A 133 -22.58 -0.38 54.38
CA ASP A 133 -21.51 -0.79 55.30
C ASP A 133 -21.84 -2.08 56.07
N ASP A 134 -22.30 -3.09 55.34
CA ASP A 134 -22.60 -4.41 55.87
C ASP A 134 -21.81 -5.50 55.13
N GLU A 135 -21.53 -6.59 55.84
CA GLU A 135 -20.72 -7.69 55.34
C GLU A 135 -21.34 -8.38 54.10
N VAL A 136 -22.67 -8.36 53.97
CA VAL A 136 -23.38 -8.97 52.84
C VAL A 136 -23.22 -8.11 51.58
N SER A 137 -23.41 -6.79 51.69
CA SER A 137 -23.16 -5.84 50.60
C SER A 137 -21.69 -5.83 50.16
N GLY A 138 -20.75 -5.94 51.11
CA GLY A 138 -19.33 -6.09 50.83
C GLY A 138 -19.01 -7.39 50.08
N ALA A 139 -19.56 -8.52 50.52
CA ALA A 139 -19.38 -9.81 49.85
C ALA A 139 -19.96 -9.82 48.42
N ILE A 140 -21.13 -9.20 48.22
CA ILE A 140 -21.76 -9.09 46.90
C ILE A 140 -20.90 -8.25 45.94
N ALA A 141 -20.42 -7.08 46.39
CA ALA A 141 -19.53 -6.22 45.60
C ALA A 141 -18.20 -6.92 45.23
N ALA A 142 -17.66 -7.74 46.16
CA ALA A 142 -16.46 -8.54 45.92
C ALA A 142 -16.69 -9.62 44.86
N VAL A 143 -17.84 -10.30 44.86
CA VAL A 143 -18.19 -11.31 43.85
C VAL A 143 -18.29 -10.68 42.45
N PHE A 144 -19.00 -9.55 42.30
CA PHE A 144 -19.12 -8.87 41.01
C PHE A 144 -17.78 -8.36 40.49
N SER A 145 -16.96 -7.75 41.35
CA SER A 145 -15.63 -7.28 41.00
C SER A 145 -14.68 -8.43 40.61
N ALA A 146 -14.78 -9.58 41.29
CA ALA A 146 -14.01 -10.77 40.93
C ALA A 146 -14.45 -11.38 39.58
N HIS A 147 -15.76 -11.43 39.32
CA HIS A 147 -16.30 -11.89 38.04
C HIS A 147 -15.88 -10.98 36.88
N ALA A 148 -15.92 -9.66 37.08
CA ALA A 148 -15.46 -8.69 36.08
C ALA A 148 -13.97 -8.88 35.74
N ARG A 149 -13.11 -9.12 36.72
CA ARG A 149 -11.68 -9.42 36.48
C ARG A 149 -11.49 -10.72 35.68
N GLN A 150 -12.28 -11.75 35.95
CA GLN A 150 -12.25 -13.00 35.17
C GLN A 150 -12.74 -12.78 33.73
N PHE A 151 -13.77 -11.95 33.55
CA PHE A 151 -14.29 -11.59 32.24
C PHE A 151 -13.26 -10.80 31.42
N GLN A 152 -12.55 -9.85 32.04
CA GLN A 152 -11.46 -9.11 31.39
C GLN A 152 -10.31 -10.05 30.95
N ALA A 153 -9.90 -10.98 31.82
CA ALA A 153 -8.87 -11.96 31.47
C ALA A 153 -9.28 -12.90 30.31
N LEU A 154 -10.57 -13.23 30.21
CA LEU A 154 -11.11 -13.97 29.07
C LEU A 154 -11.13 -13.11 27.79
N GLY A 155 -11.49 -11.82 27.91
CA GLY A 155 -11.44 -10.85 26.82
C GLY A 155 -10.04 -10.71 26.21
N THR A 156 -8.99 -10.69 27.03
CA THR A 156 -7.60 -10.69 26.54
C THR A 156 -7.26 -11.95 25.75
N ARG A 157 -7.72 -13.14 26.20
CA ARG A 157 -7.49 -14.40 25.47
C ARG A 157 -8.26 -14.44 24.16
N ALA A 158 -9.49 -13.91 24.14
CA ALA A 158 -10.31 -13.80 22.95
C ALA A 158 -9.70 -12.82 21.93
N ALA A 159 -9.09 -11.73 22.39
CA ALA A 159 -8.37 -10.79 21.52
C ALA A 159 -7.20 -11.47 20.79
N VAL A 160 -6.35 -12.21 21.52
CA VAL A 160 -5.23 -12.96 20.91
C VAL A 160 -5.72 -14.00 19.90
N PHE A 161 -6.84 -14.68 20.21
CA PHE A 161 -7.47 -15.60 19.26
C PHE A 161 -7.97 -14.88 18.01
N HIS A 162 -8.63 -13.73 18.17
CA HIS A 162 -9.11 -12.92 17.08
C HIS A 162 -7.96 -12.45 16.17
N ASP A 163 -6.84 -12.02 16.76
CA ASP A 163 -5.66 -11.60 15.99
C ASP A 163 -5.07 -12.77 15.18
N ARG A 164 -5.01 -13.98 15.77
CA ARG A 164 -4.61 -15.22 15.05
C ARG A 164 -5.58 -15.57 13.93
N PHE A 165 -6.87 -15.36 14.13
CA PHE A 165 -7.90 -15.60 13.13
C PHE A 165 -7.79 -14.64 11.94
N VAL A 166 -7.60 -13.34 12.19
CA VAL A 166 -7.37 -12.34 11.14
C VAL A 166 -6.08 -12.63 10.37
N ALA A 167 -4.98 -12.97 11.06
CA ALA A 167 -3.73 -13.36 10.41
C ALA A 167 -3.88 -14.60 9.52
N ALA A 168 -4.68 -15.59 9.94
CA ALA A 168 -4.98 -16.76 9.12
C ALA A 168 -5.78 -16.39 7.86
N LEU A 169 -6.74 -15.45 7.96
CA LEU A 169 -7.50 -14.96 6.80
C LEU A 169 -6.61 -14.23 5.79
N HIS A 170 -5.66 -13.41 6.25
CA HIS A 170 -4.65 -12.80 5.38
C HIS A 170 -3.77 -13.86 4.69
N GLY A 171 -3.38 -14.91 5.41
CA GLY A 171 -2.64 -16.03 4.84
C GLY A 171 -3.42 -16.79 3.76
N VAL A 172 -4.73 -16.99 3.96
CA VAL A 172 -5.62 -17.61 2.97
C VAL A 172 -5.73 -16.73 1.71
N ARG A 173 -5.88 -15.39 1.85
CA ARG A 173 -5.83 -14.45 0.71
C ARG A 173 -4.52 -14.60 -0.08
N GLY A 174 -3.38 -14.65 0.60
CA GLY A 174 -2.07 -14.85 -0.03
C GLY A 174 -1.95 -16.18 -0.78
N ALA A 175 -2.51 -17.25 -0.22
CA ALA A 175 -2.54 -18.57 -0.87
C ALA A 175 -3.42 -18.60 -2.13
N TYR A 176 -4.59 -17.95 -2.10
CA TYR A 176 -5.43 -17.80 -3.30
C TYR A 176 -4.78 -16.91 -4.36
N GLY A 177 -4.16 -15.79 -3.97
CA GLY A 177 -3.41 -14.94 -4.89
C GLY A 177 -2.22 -15.65 -5.53
N ALA A 178 -1.48 -16.46 -4.76
CA ALA A 178 -0.40 -17.29 -5.28
C ALA A 178 -0.91 -18.40 -6.21
N ALA A 179 -2.08 -18.98 -5.92
CA ALA A 179 -2.74 -19.96 -6.79
C ALA A 179 -3.21 -19.32 -8.12
N GLU A 180 -3.75 -18.11 -8.09
CA GLU A 180 -4.09 -17.36 -9.31
C GLU A 180 -2.82 -17.01 -10.13
N ALA A 181 -1.73 -16.59 -9.49
CA ALA A 181 -0.45 -16.34 -10.18
C ALA A 181 0.17 -17.62 -10.78
N ALA A 182 0.04 -18.75 -10.08
CA ALA A 182 0.44 -20.05 -10.61
C ALA A 182 -0.45 -20.50 -11.78
N ASN A 183 -1.76 -20.22 -11.70
CA ASN A 183 -2.69 -20.53 -12.77
C ASN A 183 -2.51 -19.62 -13.99
N THR A 184 -2.21 -18.33 -13.85
CA THR A 184 -1.92 -17.41 -14.97
C THR A 184 -0.62 -17.75 -15.68
N SER A 185 0.43 -18.14 -14.95
CA SER A 185 1.68 -18.63 -15.55
C SER A 185 1.50 -19.97 -16.25
N THR A 186 0.66 -20.86 -15.70
CA THR A 186 0.27 -22.11 -16.36
C THR A 186 -0.59 -21.85 -17.60
N LEU A 187 -1.49 -20.88 -17.56
CA LEU A 187 -2.27 -20.41 -18.71
C LEU A 187 -1.37 -19.78 -19.78
N GLY A 188 -0.42 -18.93 -19.44
CA GLY A 188 0.54 -18.36 -20.40
C GLY A 188 1.46 -19.42 -21.01
N THR A 189 1.81 -20.46 -20.24
CA THR A 189 2.56 -21.62 -20.76
C THR A 189 1.69 -22.45 -21.70
N LEU A 190 0.40 -22.62 -21.38
CA LEU A 190 -0.58 -23.30 -22.22
C LEU A 190 -0.92 -22.48 -23.49
N GLU A 191 -1.00 -21.16 -23.41
CA GLU A 191 -1.19 -20.25 -24.55
C GLU A 191 0.01 -20.30 -25.49
N ASN A 192 1.23 -20.29 -24.97
CA ASN A 192 2.45 -20.52 -25.76
C ASN A 192 2.48 -21.92 -26.39
N ALA A 193 1.97 -22.95 -25.68
CA ALA A 193 1.85 -24.30 -26.21
C ALA A 193 0.77 -24.42 -27.30
N ILE A 194 -0.37 -23.72 -27.15
CA ILE A 194 -1.47 -23.66 -28.14
C ILE A 194 -1.05 -22.86 -29.37
N ALA A 195 -0.33 -21.74 -29.20
CA ALA A 195 0.25 -20.96 -30.29
C ALA A 195 1.33 -21.72 -31.08
N GLY A 196 1.93 -22.73 -30.45
CA GLY A 196 2.91 -23.64 -31.06
C GLY A 196 2.31 -24.85 -31.78
N VAL A 197 0.98 -25.03 -31.81
CA VAL A 197 0.33 -26.20 -32.42
C VAL A 197 0.43 -26.13 -33.96
N PRO A 198 1.16 -27.06 -34.63
CA PRO A 198 1.43 -27.10 -36.07
C PRO A 198 0.23 -26.91 -37.03
N TRP A 199 -1.00 -27.18 -36.58
CA TRP A 199 -2.22 -27.08 -37.37
C TRP A 199 -2.65 -25.61 -37.60
N PHE A 200 -2.13 -24.65 -36.81
CA PHE A 200 -2.29 -23.20 -37.00
C PHE A 200 -1.07 -22.52 -37.68
N SER A 201 -0.01 -23.28 -37.99
CA SER A 201 1.26 -22.78 -38.56
C SER A 201 1.40 -22.71 -40.10
N PRO A 202 0.50 -23.25 -40.98
CA PRO A 202 0.78 -23.25 -42.42
C PRO A 202 1.04 -21.86 -43.03
N VAL A 203 0.39 -20.82 -42.51
CA VAL A 203 0.58 -19.43 -42.96
C VAL A 203 1.91 -18.86 -42.47
N LYS A 204 2.36 -19.22 -41.27
CA LYS A 204 3.66 -18.79 -40.71
C LYS A 204 4.81 -19.44 -41.47
N ASP A 205 4.68 -20.72 -41.79
CA ASP A 205 5.71 -21.47 -42.52
C ASP A 205 5.80 -21.02 -43.99
N LEU A 206 4.68 -20.59 -44.57
CA LEU A 206 4.61 -20.12 -45.96
C LEU A 206 4.96 -18.62 -46.13
N THR A 207 4.66 -17.77 -45.15
CA THR A 207 4.77 -16.30 -45.28
C THR A 207 5.73 -15.66 -44.27
N GLY A 208 6.33 -16.45 -43.37
CA GLY A 208 7.17 -15.97 -42.29
C GLY A 208 6.41 -15.28 -41.15
N ARG A 209 5.08 -15.16 -41.24
CA ARG A 209 4.23 -14.44 -40.27
C ARG A 209 2.94 -15.23 -39.97
N PRO A 210 2.54 -15.35 -38.70
CA PRO A 210 1.35 -16.09 -38.34
C PRO A 210 0.08 -15.38 -38.83
N LEU A 211 -1.01 -16.14 -38.99
CA LEU A 211 -2.31 -15.57 -39.36
C LEU A 211 -2.92 -14.72 -38.21
N PHE A 212 -2.64 -15.13 -36.97
CA PHE A 212 -3.11 -14.49 -35.74
C PHE A 212 -1.97 -14.36 -34.73
N GLY A 213 -2.04 -13.35 -33.87
CA GLY A 213 -1.12 -13.17 -32.73
C GLY A 213 -0.39 -11.83 -32.76
N ASN A 214 0.11 -11.39 -31.63
CA ASN A 214 0.81 -10.11 -31.55
C ASN A 214 2.25 -10.23 -32.09
N GLY A 215 2.79 -9.11 -32.55
CA GLY A 215 4.19 -9.00 -32.95
C GLY A 215 5.11 -8.94 -31.72
N ALA A 216 6.31 -9.49 -31.86
CA ALA A 216 7.36 -9.40 -30.83
C ALA A 216 7.84 -7.96 -30.66
N ASN A 217 8.18 -7.54 -29.44
CA ASN A 217 8.67 -6.19 -29.18
C ASN A 217 10.16 -6.13 -29.50
N GLY A 218 10.68 -5.08 -30.13
CA GLY A 218 12.11 -4.95 -30.44
C GLY A 218 13.04 -5.11 -29.22
N ALA A 219 12.55 -4.79 -28.01
CA ALA A 219 13.29 -5.00 -26.75
C ALA A 219 13.53 -6.48 -26.39
N ASP A 220 12.78 -7.42 -26.96
CA ASP A 220 12.91 -8.86 -26.68
C ASP A 220 13.90 -9.58 -27.60
N SER A 221 14.51 -8.86 -28.56
CA SER A 221 15.40 -9.45 -29.56
C SER A 221 16.88 -9.31 -29.16
N ALA A 222 17.62 -10.43 -29.19
CA ALA A 222 19.03 -10.53 -28.78
C ALA A 222 20.03 -9.75 -29.69
N ALA A 223 19.54 -8.95 -30.64
CA ALA A 223 20.30 -8.30 -31.69
C ALA A 223 20.79 -6.88 -31.34
N GLY A 224 20.54 -6.38 -30.11
CA GLY A 224 21.06 -5.11 -29.58
C GLY A 224 20.01 -3.98 -29.50
N PRO A 225 20.40 -2.75 -29.15
CA PRO A 225 19.49 -1.60 -29.00
C PRO A 225 18.88 -1.13 -30.33
N GLY A 226 17.68 -0.55 -30.30
CA GLY A 226 17.04 0.10 -31.45
C GLY A 226 16.35 -0.85 -32.43
N GLN A 227 16.03 -2.08 -32.01
CA GLN A 227 15.43 -3.08 -32.90
C GLN A 227 13.98 -2.78 -33.22
N ALA A 228 13.55 -3.04 -34.45
CA ALA A 228 12.16 -2.85 -34.83
C ALA A 228 11.25 -3.86 -34.13
N GLY A 229 10.04 -3.43 -33.79
CA GLY A 229 8.98 -4.32 -33.36
C GLY A 229 8.50 -5.21 -34.51
N GLY A 230 8.28 -6.49 -34.23
CA GLY A 230 7.68 -7.42 -35.16
C GLY A 230 6.25 -7.00 -35.48
N SER A 231 5.79 -7.25 -36.70
CA SER A 231 4.40 -7.00 -37.05
C SER A 231 3.49 -8.07 -36.44
N GLY A 232 2.26 -7.70 -36.09
CA GLY A 232 1.21 -8.64 -35.65
C GLY A 232 0.83 -9.64 -36.74
N GLY A 233 -0.06 -10.58 -36.42
CA GLY A 233 -0.56 -11.59 -37.34
C GLY A 233 -1.27 -10.97 -38.54
N TRP A 234 -1.34 -11.68 -39.66
CA TRP A 234 -1.90 -11.14 -40.90
C TRP A 234 -3.33 -10.60 -40.75
N LEU A 235 -4.19 -11.29 -40.00
CA LEU A 235 -5.60 -10.91 -39.86
C LEU A 235 -5.87 -10.18 -38.54
N PHE A 236 -5.39 -10.74 -37.44
CA PHE A 236 -5.59 -10.21 -36.10
C PHE A 236 -4.30 -10.21 -35.28
N GLY A 237 -4.08 -9.12 -34.55
CA GLY A 237 -2.98 -8.99 -33.59
C GLY A 237 -2.31 -7.62 -33.66
N ASN A 238 -1.84 -7.14 -32.52
CA ASN A 238 -1.16 -5.86 -32.42
C ASN A 238 0.28 -5.98 -32.93
N GLY A 239 0.83 -4.91 -33.49
CA GLY A 239 2.25 -4.80 -33.74
C GLY A 239 3.03 -4.69 -32.43
N GLY A 240 4.23 -5.25 -32.42
CA GLY A 240 5.14 -5.11 -31.29
C GLY A 240 5.78 -3.73 -31.26
N ASN A 241 6.13 -3.23 -30.08
CA ASN A 241 6.79 -1.94 -29.92
C ASN A 241 8.24 -2.01 -30.40
N GLY A 242 8.76 -0.92 -30.96
CA GLY A 242 10.17 -0.76 -31.27
C GLY A 242 11.03 -0.69 -30.00
N GLY A 243 12.22 -1.28 -30.06
CA GLY A 243 13.22 -1.24 -29.00
C GLY A 243 13.87 0.13 -28.89
N THR A 244 14.27 0.51 -27.68
CA THR A 244 14.96 1.78 -27.41
C THR A 244 16.37 1.79 -28.01
N GLY A 245 16.75 2.91 -28.62
CA GLY A 245 18.07 3.13 -29.21
C GLY A 245 19.16 3.24 -28.15
N GLY A 246 20.33 2.68 -28.44
CA GLY A 246 21.53 2.85 -27.60
C GLY A 246 22.17 4.22 -27.80
N PRO A 247 23.24 4.56 -27.06
CA PRO A 247 24.01 5.81 -27.21
C PRO A 247 24.16 6.32 -28.65
N GLY A 248 23.54 7.47 -28.96
CA GLY A 248 23.56 8.12 -30.29
C GLY A 248 22.84 7.36 -31.42
N ALA A 249 22.22 6.22 -31.12
CA ALA A 249 21.54 5.34 -32.07
C ALA A 249 20.03 5.59 -32.08
N ALA A 250 19.41 5.43 -33.25
CA ALA A 250 17.97 5.60 -33.40
C ALA A 250 17.19 4.52 -32.63
N GLY A 251 15.98 4.87 -32.23
CA GLY A 251 15.01 3.91 -31.71
C GLY A 251 14.41 3.08 -32.85
N GLY A 252 14.00 1.85 -32.54
CA GLY A 252 13.42 0.94 -33.51
C GLY A 252 12.02 1.36 -33.93
N ALA A 253 11.64 1.10 -35.18
CA ALA A 253 10.26 1.33 -35.61
C ALA A 253 9.29 0.38 -34.88
N GLY A 254 8.07 0.84 -34.65
CA GLY A 254 6.99 -0.02 -34.19
C GLY A 254 6.49 -0.95 -35.30
N GLY A 255 6.07 -2.16 -34.92
CA GLY A 255 5.51 -3.14 -35.84
C GLY A 255 4.10 -2.78 -36.28
N ASN A 256 3.68 -3.21 -37.47
CA ASN A 256 2.30 -2.98 -37.93
C ASN A 256 1.32 -3.93 -37.25
N GLY A 257 0.09 -3.45 -37.01
CA GLY A 257 -1.03 -4.30 -36.60
C GLY A 257 -1.54 -5.21 -37.73
N GLY A 258 -2.34 -6.20 -37.37
CA GLY A 258 -3.01 -7.10 -38.30
C GLY A 258 -4.09 -6.40 -39.12
N LEU A 259 -4.36 -6.89 -40.34
CA LEU A 259 -5.14 -6.17 -41.35
C LEU A 259 -6.56 -5.79 -40.91
N LEU A 260 -7.26 -6.67 -40.18
CA LEU A 260 -8.64 -6.40 -39.76
C LEU A 260 -8.70 -5.73 -38.39
N ILE A 261 -8.02 -6.30 -37.39
CA ILE A 261 -8.01 -5.80 -36.02
C ILE A 261 -6.60 -5.93 -35.46
N GLY A 262 -6.02 -4.80 -35.09
CA GLY A 262 -4.68 -4.74 -34.52
C GLY A 262 -4.18 -3.30 -34.48
N ASN A 263 -3.71 -2.87 -33.31
CA ASN A 263 -3.04 -1.59 -33.17
C ASN A 263 -1.63 -1.69 -33.74
N GLY A 264 -1.11 -0.57 -34.26
CA GLY A 264 0.32 -0.45 -34.54
C GLY A 264 1.10 -0.43 -33.23
N GLY A 265 2.29 -1.03 -33.22
CA GLY A 265 3.22 -0.93 -32.10
C GLY A 265 3.85 0.46 -32.06
N ASN A 266 4.21 0.93 -30.88
CA ASN A 266 4.85 2.24 -30.73
C ASN A 266 6.29 2.19 -31.25
N GLY A 267 6.78 3.31 -31.79
CA GLY A 267 8.20 3.48 -32.10
C GLY A 267 9.03 3.56 -30.82
N GLY A 268 10.21 2.96 -30.84
CA GLY A 268 11.18 3.04 -29.74
C GLY A 268 11.82 4.42 -29.68
N ASN A 269 12.17 4.88 -28.48
CA ASN A 269 12.87 6.15 -28.32
C ASN A 269 14.31 6.07 -28.84
N GLY A 270 14.83 7.16 -29.39
CA GLY A 270 16.24 7.31 -29.76
C GLY A 270 17.14 7.40 -28.53
N GLY A 271 18.37 6.91 -28.65
CA GLY A 271 19.32 6.92 -27.55
C GLY A 271 19.99 8.28 -27.36
N PRO A 272 20.45 8.56 -26.13
CA PRO A 272 21.01 9.86 -25.76
C PRO A 272 22.30 10.17 -26.55
N ALA A 273 22.56 11.45 -26.79
CA ALA A 273 23.78 11.93 -27.43
C ALA A 273 25.02 11.58 -26.60
N VAL A 274 26.09 11.15 -27.26
CA VAL A 274 27.38 10.86 -26.61
C VAL A 274 28.51 11.52 -27.38
N ALA A 275 29.43 12.17 -26.66
CA ALA A 275 30.60 12.79 -27.26
C ALA A 275 31.39 11.78 -28.11
N ASN A 276 31.78 12.19 -29.32
CA ASN A 276 32.49 11.36 -30.31
C ASN A 276 31.71 10.18 -30.91
N VAL A 277 30.40 10.06 -30.65
CA VAL A 277 29.49 9.11 -31.33
C VAL A 277 28.52 9.90 -32.20
N ASN A 278 28.42 9.58 -33.49
CA ASN A 278 27.52 10.23 -34.45
C ASN A 278 27.53 11.77 -34.42
N GLY A 279 28.72 12.36 -34.24
CA GLY A 279 28.89 13.82 -34.17
C GLY A 279 28.38 14.48 -32.87
N GLY A 280 28.06 13.72 -31.82
CA GLY A 280 27.50 14.25 -30.58
C GLY A 280 25.99 14.53 -30.66
N ASN A 281 25.33 14.05 -31.71
CA ASN A 281 23.88 14.19 -31.87
C ASN A 281 23.14 13.03 -31.22
N PRO A 282 21.95 13.28 -30.64
CA PRO A 282 21.10 12.22 -30.15
C PRO A 282 20.53 11.37 -31.28
N GLY A 283 20.20 10.12 -30.97
CA GLY A 283 19.48 9.25 -31.88
C GLY A 283 18.05 9.75 -32.11
N SER A 284 17.53 9.61 -33.33
CA SER A 284 16.12 9.90 -33.59
C SER A 284 15.21 8.83 -33.01
N GLY A 285 13.99 9.18 -32.64
CA GLY A 285 12.99 8.18 -32.30
C GLY A 285 12.57 7.36 -33.52
N GLY A 286 12.10 6.14 -33.28
CA GLY A 286 11.55 5.27 -34.31
C GLY A 286 10.12 5.66 -34.67
N VAL A 287 9.71 5.42 -35.91
CA VAL A 287 8.33 5.70 -36.36
C VAL A 287 7.38 4.65 -35.78
N GLY A 288 6.19 5.07 -35.36
CA GLY A 288 5.12 4.20 -34.91
C GLY A 288 4.56 3.32 -36.02
N GLY A 289 4.13 2.11 -35.67
CA GLY A 289 3.55 1.16 -36.60
C GLY A 289 2.16 1.57 -37.08
N HIS A 290 1.79 1.11 -38.27
CA HIS A 290 0.47 1.38 -38.82
C HIS A 290 -0.61 0.45 -38.22
N PRO A 291 -1.84 0.95 -38.03
CA PRO A 291 -2.94 0.12 -37.57
C PRO A 291 -3.54 -0.75 -38.67
N GLY A 292 -4.29 -1.76 -38.23
CA GLY A 292 -5.31 -2.44 -39.03
C GLY A 292 -6.58 -1.61 -39.21
N LEU A 293 -7.55 -2.18 -39.94
CA LEU A 293 -8.83 -1.52 -40.27
C LEU A 293 -9.60 -1.01 -39.04
N LEU A 294 -9.53 -1.72 -37.91
CA LEU A 294 -10.18 -1.35 -36.63
C LEU A 294 -9.16 -1.12 -35.50
N GLY A 295 -7.98 -0.58 -35.82
CA GLY A 295 -6.92 -0.31 -34.85
C GLY A 295 -6.47 1.15 -34.80
N HIS A 296 -5.65 1.47 -33.79
CA HIS A 296 -5.01 2.77 -33.63
C HIS A 296 -3.53 2.70 -34.01
N ALA A 297 -3.02 3.75 -34.65
CA ALA A 297 -1.62 3.84 -35.03
C ALA A 297 -0.73 3.88 -33.78
N GLY A 298 0.44 3.28 -33.87
CA GLY A 298 1.46 3.42 -32.85
C GLY A 298 1.97 4.85 -32.83
N SER A 299 2.32 5.35 -31.64
CA SER A 299 2.97 6.65 -31.52
C SER A 299 4.44 6.57 -31.96
N ASP A 300 4.95 7.66 -32.53
CA ASP A 300 6.39 7.78 -32.81
C ASP A 300 7.18 7.82 -31.49
N GLY A 301 8.39 7.27 -31.53
CA GLY A 301 9.37 7.38 -30.47
C GLY A 301 9.96 8.78 -30.42
N GLN A 302 10.43 9.18 -29.25
CA GLN A 302 11.05 10.48 -29.05
C GLN A 302 12.52 10.47 -29.48
N THR A 303 13.04 11.60 -29.96
CA THR A 303 14.48 11.79 -30.16
C THR A 303 15.20 11.73 -28.81
N GLY A 304 16.39 11.12 -28.78
CA GLY A 304 17.22 11.04 -27.58
C GLY A 304 17.64 12.41 -27.05
N ALA A 305 18.08 12.45 -25.80
CA ALA A 305 18.51 13.70 -25.16
C ALA A 305 19.81 14.25 -25.80
N PRO A 306 19.91 15.56 -26.10
CA PRO A 306 21.11 16.17 -26.68
C PRO A 306 22.26 16.29 -25.67
N LEU A 307 23.49 16.42 -26.17
CA LEU A 307 24.69 16.69 -25.36
C LEU A 307 24.63 18.16 -24.91
N SER A 308 24.45 18.43 -23.62
CA SER A 308 24.10 19.77 -23.13
C SER A 308 25.24 20.79 -23.29
N SER A 309 24.96 21.88 -24.02
CA SER A 309 25.49 23.23 -23.78
C SER A 309 24.31 24.21 -23.79
N GLY A 310 24.21 25.08 -22.77
CA GLY A 310 22.95 25.64 -22.28
C GLY A 310 22.15 26.59 -23.20
N GLY A 311 20.85 26.69 -22.87
CA GLY A 311 20.01 27.89 -23.02
C GLY A 311 18.96 27.93 -24.15
N GLY A 312 17.67 27.98 -23.79
CA GLY A 312 16.67 28.84 -24.46
C GLY A 312 15.45 28.23 -25.21
N THR A 313 14.26 28.38 -24.61
CA THR A 313 12.92 28.75 -25.15
C THR A 313 12.14 27.90 -26.18
N GLY A 314 10.94 27.43 -25.79
CA GLY A 314 9.66 27.75 -26.47
C GLY A 314 8.89 26.68 -27.30
N GLY A 315 7.86 26.06 -26.68
CA GLY A 315 6.47 25.93 -27.22
C GLY A 315 6.09 24.86 -28.27
N GLY A 316 5.13 23.98 -27.91
CA GLY A 316 4.10 23.47 -28.87
C GLY A 316 3.87 21.95 -29.00
N GLY A 317 3.22 21.34 -27.99
CA GLY A 317 2.36 20.14 -28.01
C GLY A 317 2.53 18.98 -29.02
N THR A 318 2.93 17.80 -28.51
CA THR A 318 2.24 16.48 -28.65
C THR A 318 2.96 15.43 -27.79
N GLY A 319 2.30 14.90 -26.75
CA GLY A 319 2.79 13.77 -25.93
C GLY A 319 4.06 13.97 -25.09
N GLY A 320 4.35 15.21 -24.70
CA GLY A 320 5.65 15.60 -24.14
C GLY A 320 5.93 15.06 -22.75
N VAL A 321 7.13 14.51 -22.58
CA VAL A 321 7.80 14.36 -21.28
C VAL A 321 7.79 15.72 -20.57
N THR A 322 7.05 15.83 -19.46
CA THR A 322 6.97 17.06 -18.69
C THR A 322 8.25 17.21 -17.89
N VAL A 323 8.99 18.31 -18.09
CA VAL A 323 10.21 18.61 -17.32
C VAL A 323 9.92 19.79 -16.39
N ILE A 324 10.27 19.65 -15.12
CA ILE A 324 10.05 20.67 -14.10
C ILE A 324 11.41 21.04 -13.50
N SER A 325 11.87 22.25 -13.82
CA SER A 325 13.08 22.85 -13.26
C SER A 325 12.79 23.98 -12.27
N ASP A 326 11.57 24.51 -12.26
CA ASP A 326 11.17 25.53 -11.29
C ASP A 326 11.21 24.94 -9.87
N GLN A 327 11.74 25.70 -8.92
CA GLN A 327 11.98 25.24 -7.54
C GLN A 327 10.73 24.59 -6.92
N TYR A 328 9.56 25.22 -7.10
CA TYR A 328 8.27 24.75 -6.63
C TYR A 328 7.31 24.40 -7.78
N GLY A 329 7.86 24.08 -8.96
CA GLY A 329 7.04 23.69 -10.09
C GLY A 329 6.31 22.37 -9.82
N THR A 330 5.09 22.27 -10.34
CA THR A 330 4.25 21.08 -10.19
C THR A 330 3.57 20.73 -11.51
N THR A 331 3.13 19.47 -11.63
CA THR A 331 2.22 19.01 -12.69
C THR A 331 1.33 17.89 -12.14
N THR A 332 0.39 17.39 -12.93
CA THR A 332 -0.47 16.27 -12.53
C THR A 332 -0.28 15.06 -13.43
N ILE A 333 -0.48 13.87 -12.84
CA ILE A 333 -0.45 12.59 -13.56
C ILE A 333 -1.73 11.81 -13.25
N GLN A 334 -2.18 11.00 -14.21
CA GLN A 334 -3.33 10.09 -14.10
C GLN A 334 -4.65 10.75 -13.66
N ASN A 335 -4.76 12.09 -13.74
CA ASN A 335 -5.88 12.86 -13.21
C ASN A 335 -6.21 12.53 -11.73
N ALA A 336 -5.18 12.22 -10.95
CA ALA A 336 -5.32 11.78 -9.55
C ALA A 336 -4.21 12.32 -8.64
N TYR A 337 -3.00 12.46 -9.17
CA TYR A 337 -1.81 12.78 -8.37
C TYR A 337 -1.14 14.05 -8.85
N VAL A 338 -0.46 14.74 -7.93
CA VAL A 338 0.43 15.86 -8.24
C VAL A 338 1.87 15.38 -8.14
N VAL A 339 2.70 15.80 -9.06
CA VAL A 339 4.16 15.64 -9.01
C VAL A 339 4.78 17.00 -8.79
N GLN A 340 5.70 17.11 -7.85
CA GLN A 340 6.32 18.38 -7.44
C GLN A 340 7.84 18.27 -7.42
N ASN A 341 8.52 19.34 -7.84
CA ASN A 341 9.98 19.43 -7.74
C ASN A 341 10.43 19.71 -6.31
N ASN A 342 9.71 20.60 -5.60
CA ASN A 342 9.87 20.90 -4.18
C ASN A 342 11.34 21.00 -3.72
N ALA A 343 12.12 21.82 -4.42
CA ALA A 343 13.54 22.04 -4.16
C ALA A 343 13.75 23.13 -3.09
N TYR A 344 13.12 22.95 -1.93
CA TYR A 344 12.90 24.02 -0.95
C TYR A 344 14.19 24.58 -0.31
N ASN A 345 15.29 23.83 -0.34
CA ASN A 345 16.57 24.18 0.30
C ASN A 345 17.76 24.13 -0.69
N ILE A 346 17.49 24.23 -2.00
CA ILE A 346 18.51 24.09 -3.06
C ILE A 346 19.45 25.32 -3.17
N GLY A 347 19.13 26.43 -2.51
CA GLY A 347 19.92 27.66 -2.56
C GLY A 347 20.06 28.20 -4.00
N SER A 348 21.30 28.45 -4.44
CA SER A 348 21.60 28.83 -5.83
C SER A 348 21.83 27.62 -6.75
N GLY A 349 21.62 26.40 -6.26
CA GLY A 349 21.66 25.17 -7.04
C GLY A 349 20.41 25.01 -7.91
N GLN A 350 20.36 23.88 -8.61
CA GLN A 350 19.29 23.53 -9.55
C GLN A 350 18.87 22.09 -9.30
N GLN A 351 17.57 21.89 -9.12
CA GLN A 351 16.97 20.55 -9.22
C GLN A 351 16.01 20.53 -10.40
N THR A 352 16.00 19.42 -11.14
CA THR A 352 15.06 19.19 -12.23
C THR A 352 14.56 17.77 -12.19
N ILE A 353 13.25 17.62 -12.29
CA ILE A 353 12.58 16.33 -12.44
C ILE A 353 11.97 16.21 -13.83
N THR A 354 11.96 14.97 -14.32
CA THR A 354 11.32 14.57 -15.56
C THR A 354 10.15 13.66 -15.21
N VAL A 355 8.95 14.08 -15.55
CA VAL A 355 7.69 13.45 -15.13
C VAL A 355 7.19 12.52 -16.22
N SER A 356 6.88 11.28 -15.83
CA SER A 356 6.25 10.26 -16.67
C SER A 356 4.73 10.23 -16.44
N SER A 357 4.01 9.33 -17.11
CA SER A 357 2.58 9.13 -16.82
C SER A 357 2.30 8.53 -15.43
N THR A 358 3.30 7.93 -14.78
CA THR A 358 3.13 7.15 -13.54
C THR A 358 4.00 7.61 -12.37
N GLY A 359 4.96 8.50 -12.61
CA GLY A 359 5.86 9.03 -11.58
C GLY A 359 6.85 10.03 -12.15
N PHE A 360 8.10 10.02 -11.70
CA PHE A 360 9.13 10.96 -12.14
C PHE A 360 10.56 10.44 -11.90
N THR A 361 11.54 11.08 -12.54
CA THR A 361 12.98 10.86 -12.33
C THR A 361 13.69 12.18 -12.07
N ILE A 362 14.61 12.22 -11.11
CA ILE A 362 15.52 13.35 -10.89
C ILE A 362 16.59 13.34 -11.99
N THR A 363 16.62 14.38 -12.82
CA THR A 363 17.52 14.47 -13.98
C THR A 363 18.59 15.54 -13.84
N THR A 364 18.38 16.53 -12.97
CA THR A 364 19.41 17.47 -12.55
C THR A 364 19.35 17.64 -11.05
N GLU A 365 20.51 17.65 -10.41
CA GLU A 365 20.69 18.09 -9.04
C GLU A 365 22.06 18.74 -8.95
N THR A 366 22.14 19.96 -8.43
CA THR A 366 23.41 20.63 -8.16
C THR A 366 23.41 21.20 -6.75
N GLY A 367 24.55 21.05 -6.07
CA GLY A 367 24.72 21.46 -4.69
C GLY A 367 24.90 20.27 -3.75
N SER A 368 25.03 20.57 -2.46
CA SER A 368 25.10 19.58 -1.39
C SER A 368 24.61 20.20 -0.08
N ALA A 369 23.87 19.45 0.72
CA ALA A 369 23.49 19.83 2.07
C ALA A 369 24.32 19.07 3.13
N PRO A 370 24.55 19.66 4.32
CA PRO A 370 25.11 18.93 5.47
C PRO A 370 24.19 17.78 5.89
N THR A 371 24.76 16.60 6.14
CA THR A 371 23.99 15.37 6.46
C THR A 371 23.39 15.35 7.85
N ASP A 372 23.74 16.33 8.69
CA ASP A 372 23.16 16.60 10.02
C ASP A 372 22.09 17.71 9.98
N GLY A 373 21.73 18.20 8.78
CA GLY A 373 20.70 19.20 8.55
C GLY A 373 19.66 18.73 7.53
N ALA A 374 18.76 19.65 7.14
CA ALA A 374 17.72 19.39 6.16
C ALA A 374 18.29 19.02 4.77
N PRO A 375 17.61 18.16 4.00
CA PRO A 375 17.99 17.86 2.62
C PRO A 375 17.84 19.09 1.73
N LEU A 376 18.30 18.99 0.48
CA LEU A 376 18.17 20.04 -0.52
C LEU A 376 16.72 20.23 -0.99
N ALA A 377 15.93 19.16 -0.98
CA ALA A 377 14.63 19.08 -1.61
C ALA A 377 13.82 17.88 -1.10
N TYR A 378 12.55 17.82 -1.51
CA TYR A 378 11.76 16.59 -1.47
C TYR A 378 10.91 16.45 -2.75
N PRO A 379 11.53 16.17 -3.92
CA PRO A 379 10.78 15.87 -5.13
C PRO A 379 9.92 14.63 -4.90
N SER A 380 8.62 14.75 -5.15
CA SER A 380 7.67 13.71 -4.78
C SER A 380 6.42 13.72 -5.66
N VAL A 381 5.70 12.60 -5.60
CA VAL A 381 4.34 12.44 -6.13
C VAL A 381 3.37 12.24 -4.97
N TYR A 382 2.17 12.82 -5.04
CA TYR A 382 1.22 12.73 -3.94
C TYR A 382 -0.25 12.69 -4.34
N LEU A 383 -1.04 12.08 -3.44
CA LEU A 383 -2.49 12.23 -3.31
C LEU A 383 -2.79 13.16 -2.13
N GLY A 384 -3.70 14.11 -2.28
CA GLY A 384 -4.10 15.02 -1.20
C GLY A 384 -3.70 16.47 -1.43
N GLY A 385 -3.58 17.23 -0.34
CA GLY A 385 -3.27 18.66 -0.36
C GLY A 385 -1.93 19.01 0.27
N ALA A 386 -1.09 19.77 -0.44
CA ALA A 386 0.17 20.31 0.04
C ALA A 386 0.33 21.77 -0.39
N TYR A 387 0.55 22.66 0.58
CA TYR A 387 0.81 24.10 0.37
C TYR A 387 -0.13 24.81 -0.62
N GLY A 388 -1.42 24.45 -0.60
CA GLY A 388 -2.49 25.06 -1.40
C GLY A 388 -2.73 24.36 -2.74
N THR A 389 -1.90 23.40 -3.12
CA THR A 389 -2.13 22.55 -4.28
C THR A 389 -2.79 21.25 -3.84
N ILE A 390 -3.93 20.91 -4.44
CA ILE A 390 -4.69 19.69 -4.13
C ILE A 390 -4.72 18.82 -5.37
N SER A 391 -4.47 17.52 -5.21
CA SER A 391 -4.47 16.59 -6.33
C SER A 391 -5.88 16.39 -6.90
N PRO A 392 -6.02 16.16 -8.23
CA PRO A 392 -7.34 16.09 -8.85
C PRO A 392 -8.19 14.95 -8.27
N ASN A 393 -9.46 15.22 -7.99
CA ASN A 393 -10.41 14.26 -7.40
C ASN A 393 -9.96 13.66 -6.05
N SER A 394 -9.06 14.35 -5.34
CA SER A 394 -8.59 13.88 -4.03
C SER A 394 -9.75 13.68 -3.05
N PRO A 395 -9.83 12.50 -2.38
CA PRO A 395 -10.72 12.29 -1.25
C PRO A 395 -10.19 12.94 0.04
N LEU A 396 -8.95 13.43 0.03
CA LEU A 396 -8.29 14.10 1.15
C LEU A 396 -8.40 15.62 1.04
N PRO A 397 -8.46 16.36 2.18
CA PRO A 397 -8.33 15.87 3.55
C PRO A 397 -9.56 15.13 4.05
N ASP A 398 -9.35 13.98 4.71
CA ASP A 398 -10.42 13.18 5.32
C ASP A 398 -10.07 12.86 6.77
N GLN A 399 -11.08 12.80 7.63
CA GLN A 399 -10.89 12.56 9.05
C GLN A 399 -10.56 11.08 9.27
N LEU A 400 -9.54 10.78 10.08
CA LEU A 400 -9.06 9.41 10.29
C LEU A 400 -10.19 8.45 10.71
N SER A 401 -11.10 8.90 11.58
CA SER A 401 -12.27 8.10 11.99
C SER A 401 -13.24 7.70 10.86
N GLN A 402 -13.18 8.37 9.70
CA GLN A 402 -14.02 8.09 8.54
C GLN A 402 -13.34 7.17 7.52
N ILE A 403 -12.02 6.97 7.62
CA ILE A 403 -11.24 6.20 6.67
C ILE A 403 -11.28 4.71 7.06
N GLN A 404 -11.86 3.88 6.19
CA GLN A 404 -11.87 2.42 6.38
C GLN A 404 -10.59 1.77 5.88
N THR A 405 -10.09 2.23 4.74
CA THR A 405 -8.83 1.76 4.16
C THR A 405 -8.07 2.92 3.54
N ALA A 406 -6.79 3.02 3.85
CA ALA A 406 -5.83 3.84 3.11
C ALA A 406 -4.68 2.93 2.66
N THR A 407 -4.54 2.72 1.36
CA THR A 407 -3.47 1.90 0.78
C THR A 407 -2.64 2.71 -0.20
N SER A 408 -1.36 2.37 -0.32
CA SER A 408 -0.49 2.93 -1.35
C SER A 408 0.39 1.85 -1.98
N SER A 409 0.63 1.97 -3.29
CA SER A 409 1.62 1.17 -3.99
C SER A 409 2.70 2.06 -4.61
N ILE A 410 3.94 1.59 -4.61
CA ILE A 410 5.06 2.30 -5.20
C ILE A 410 6.10 1.37 -5.80
N SER A 411 6.79 1.86 -6.82
CA SER A 411 8.03 1.31 -7.33
C SER A 411 9.08 2.42 -7.44
N TYR A 412 10.27 2.14 -6.94
CA TYR A 412 11.42 3.04 -6.95
C TYR A 412 12.59 2.46 -7.77
N THR A 413 13.27 3.35 -8.47
CA THR A 413 14.63 3.13 -8.96
C THR A 413 15.59 3.95 -8.11
N TYR A 414 16.59 3.27 -7.54
CA TYR A 414 17.62 3.89 -6.70
C TYR A 414 18.91 4.13 -7.50
N PRO A 415 19.51 5.32 -7.41
CA PRO A 415 20.83 5.54 -7.98
C PRO A 415 21.88 4.73 -7.20
N SER A 416 22.99 4.39 -7.86
CA SER A 416 24.05 3.55 -7.25
C SER A 416 24.94 4.29 -6.26
N SER A 417 24.78 5.60 -6.13
CA SER A 417 25.61 6.49 -5.31
C SER A 417 24.82 7.74 -4.92
N GLY A 418 25.39 8.55 -4.04
CA GLY A 418 24.79 9.77 -3.53
C GLY A 418 24.55 9.68 -2.03
N THR A 419 23.98 10.74 -1.47
CA THR A 419 23.48 10.81 -0.11
C THR A 419 22.03 11.24 -0.17
N TYR A 420 21.12 10.31 0.10
CA TYR A 420 19.68 10.53 -0.03
C TYR A 420 18.90 9.46 0.72
N ASP A 421 17.64 9.74 1.04
CA ASP A 421 16.65 8.71 1.31
C ASP A 421 15.60 8.59 0.19
N ALA A 422 14.90 7.47 0.19
CA ALA A 422 13.66 7.29 -0.55
C ALA A 422 12.55 7.06 0.49
N SER A 423 11.58 7.96 0.53
CA SER A 423 10.66 8.06 1.66
C SER A 423 9.25 8.45 1.24
N TYR A 424 8.29 7.94 2.01
CA TYR A 424 6.96 8.54 2.09
C TYR A 424 6.94 9.66 3.11
N ASP A 425 6.20 10.72 2.81
CA ASP A 425 5.75 11.73 3.78
C ASP A 425 4.22 11.71 3.84
N ILE A 426 3.69 11.28 4.98
CA ILE A 426 2.26 11.21 5.25
C ILE A 426 1.93 12.28 6.28
N TRP A 427 1.03 13.20 5.91
CA TRP A 427 0.76 14.38 6.72
C TRP A 427 -0.58 14.28 7.43
N LEU A 428 -0.56 14.56 8.74
CA LEU A 428 -1.75 14.59 9.59
C LEU A 428 -1.90 15.94 10.27
N ASN A 429 -3.15 16.36 10.49
CA ASN A 429 -3.43 17.61 11.17
C ASN A 429 -4.77 17.60 11.93
N PRO A 430 -4.93 18.34 13.05
CA PRO A 430 -6.20 18.37 13.79
C PRO A 430 -7.35 19.02 13.02
N THR A 431 -7.04 19.81 12.00
CA THR A 431 -8.00 20.44 11.08
C THR A 431 -7.72 19.99 9.64
N PRO A 432 -8.68 20.08 8.71
CA PRO A 432 -8.49 19.69 7.30
C PRO A 432 -7.59 20.72 6.56
N ASN A 433 -6.32 20.79 6.94
CA ASN A 433 -5.35 21.74 6.43
C ASN A 433 -4.69 21.22 5.15
N THR A 434 -4.75 22.01 4.09
CA THR A 434 -4.08 21.73 2.82
C THR A 434 -3.09 22.81 2.40
N SER A 435 -2.93 23.87 3.20
CA SER A 435 -2.32 25.14 2.74
C SER A 435 -1.10 25.57 3.54
N THR A 436 -0.94 25.06 4.75
CA THR A 436 0.22 25.37 5.62
C THR A 436 0.88 24.08 6.10
N VAL A 437 2.00 24.20 6.81
CA VAL A 437 2.65 23.08 7.49
C VAL A 437 1.63 22.36 8.39
N ASN A 438 1.60 21.03 8.30
CA ASN A 438 0.75 20.17 9.12
C ASN A 438 1.46 19.82 10.43
N GLN A 439 0.72 19.53 11.49
CA GLN A 439 1.32 19.35 12.82
C GLN A 439 2.08 18.04 13.02
N GLN A 440 1.71 16.99 12.28
CA GLN A 440 2.38 15.70 12.34
C GLN A 440 2.78 15.23 10.94
N GLU A 441 4.03 14.80 10.84
CA GLU A 441 4.64 14.16 9.70
C GLU A 441 4.96 12.72 10.05
N ILE A 442 4.54 11.79 9.21
CA ILE A 442 4.93 10.39 9.30
C ILE A 442 5.82 10.11 8.10
N MET A 443 7.09 9.83 8.35
CA MET A 443 8.03 9.44 7.31
C MET A 443 8.19 7.92 7.27
N ILE A 444 8.23 7.33 6.08
CA ILE A 444 8.53 5.89 5.92
C ILE A 444 9.71 5.76 4.98
N TRP A 445 10.91 5.55 5.52
CA TRP A 445 12.15 5.43 4.76
C TRP A 445 12.27 4.02 4.21
N PHE A 446 12.04 3.89 2.90
CA PHE A 446 12.16 2.65 2.15
C PHE A 446 13.63 2.31 1.86
N ASN A 447 14.48 3.32 1.71
CA ASN A 447 15.91 3.17 1.52
C ASN A 447 16.61 4.45 2.00
N HIS A 448 17.88 4.34 2.40
CA HIS A 448 18.76 5.49 2.62
C HIS A 448 20.20 5.11 2.24
N VAL A 449 20.93 6.08 1.70
CA VAL A 449 22.33 5.94 1.29
C VAL A 449 23.12 7.11 1.86
N GLY A 450 24.29 6.81 2.42
CA GLY A 450 25.15 7.80 3.05
C GLY A 450 24.84 8.02 4.55
N PRO A 451 25.63 8.87 5.23
CA PRO A 451 25.56 9.04 6.68
C PRO A 451 24.47 10.03 7.09
N ILE A 452 23.22 9.70 6.77
CA ILE A 452 22.02 10.46 7.13
C ILE A 452 21.17 9.67 8.12
N GLN A 453 20.33 10.36 8.87
CA GLN A 453 19.41 9.76 9.83
C GLN A 453 18.11 10.56 9.90
N PRO A 454 17.00 9.97 10.37
CA PRO A 454 15.77 10.70 10.57
C PRO A 454 15.88 11.77 11.66
N VAL A 455 14.91 12.68 11.66
CA VAL A 455 14.71 13.66 12.72
C VAL A 455 14.49 12.94 14.06
N GLY A 456 15.16 13.44 15.10
CA GLY A 456 14.94 12.99 16.47
C GLY A 456 15.85 11.84 16.90
N SER A 457 15.28 10.89 17.63
CA SER A 457 15.98 9.74 18.21
C SER A 457 15.21 8.45 18.05
N ASP A 458 15.92 7.32 18.01
CA ASP A 458 15.34 5.98 18.03
C ASP A 458 14.51 5.76 19.32
N VAL A 459 13.26 5.32 19.15
CA VAL A 459 12.30 5.01 20.20
C VAL A 459 11.84 3.55 20.18
N GLY A 460 12.41 2.70 19.34
CA GLY A 460 12.14 1.27 19.28
C GLY A 460 11.82 0.76 17.88
N THR A 461 10.96 -0.25 17.78
CA THR A 461 10.65 -0.93 16.52
C THR A 461 9.15 -1.09 16.31
N ALA A 462 8.70 -0.94 15.08
CA ALA A 462 7.33 -1.24 14.66
C ALA A 462 7.29 -2.45 13.72
N THR A 463 6.14 -3.13 13.66
CA THR A 463 5.86 -4.08 12.58
C THR A 463 4.58 -3.67 11.88
N VAL A 464 4.69 -3.29 10.62
CA VAL A 464 3.56 -2.92 9.75
C VAL A 464 3.60 -3.83 8.53
N ASP A 465 2.47 -4.47 8.22
CA ASP A 465 2.33 -5.40 7.09
C ASP A 465 3.42 -6.50 7.05
N GLY A 466 3.84 -6.95 8.24
CA GLY A 466 4.85 -8.00 8.40
C GLY A 466 6.30 -7.55 8.14
N LYS A 467 6.54 -6.26 7.87
CA LYS A 467 7.90 -5.69 7.81
C LYS A 467 8.23 -4.98 9.11
N GLN A 468 9.48 -5.11 9.54
CA GLN A 468 10.00 -4.44 10.73
C GLN A 468 10.66 -3.11 10.34
N PHE A 469 10.48 -2.11 11.18
CA PHE A 469 11.07 -0.78 11.04
C PHE A 469 11.68 -0.34 12.36
N ALA A 470 12.84 0.31 12.31
CA ALA A 470 13.29 1.16 13.41
C ALA A 470 12.42 2.42 13.44
N VAL A 471 12.00 2.85 14.62
CA VAL A 471 11.09 3.98 14.80
C VAL A 471 11.87 5.13 15.42
N TRP A 472 11.79 6.29 14.81
CA TRP A 472 12.40 7.53 15.29
C TRP A 472 11.32 8.54 15.56
N GLU A 473 11.47 9.32 16.63
CA GLU A 473 10.55 10.38 17.00
C GLU A 473 11.31 11.65 17.35
N GLY A 474 10.81 12.78 16.87
CA GLY A 474 11.30 14.10 17.25
C GLY A 474 10.52 15.24 16.59
N SER A 475 11.12 16.42 16.60
CA SER A 475 10.58 17.61 15.95
C SER A 475 11.64 18.29 15.11
N ASN A 476 11.26 18.76 13.92
CA ASN A 476 12.09 19.60 13.06
C ASN A 476 12.00 21.10 13.43
N GLY A 477 11.31 21.44 14.52
CA GLY A 477 11.06 22.80 14.98
C GLY A 477 9.78 23.44 14.42
N GLN A 478 9.16 22.85 13.40
CA GLN A 478 7.88 23.30 12.83
C GLN A 478 6.73 22.32 13.09
N ASN A 479 7.01 21.01 13.02
CA ASN A 479 6.07 19.92 13.25
C ASN A 479 6.72 18.78 14.03
N GLN A 480 5.88 17.84 14.49
CA GLN A 480 6.34 16.55 14.99
C GLN A 480 6.60 15.61 13.82
N VAL A 481 7.57 14.72 13.98
CA VAL A 481 8.01 13.76 12.98
C VAL A 481 8.14 12.39 13.64
N VAL A 482 7.44 11.40 13.09
CA VAL A 482 7.66 9.98 13.42
C VAL A 482 8.14 9.29 12.16
N SER A 483 9.34 8.73 12.18
CA SER A 483 9.95 8.08 11.02
C SER A 483 10.06 6.57 11.22
N TYR A 484 9.74 5.81 10.19
CA TYR A 484 9.83 4.35 10.14
C TYR A 484 10.92 3.97 9.14
N VAL A 485 12.06 3.46 9.63
CA VAL A 485 13.23 3.18 8.80
C VAL A 485 13.36 1.69 8.54
N ALA A 486 13.35 1.31 7.26
CA ALA A 486 13.57 -0.07 6.86
C ALA A 486 15.05 -0.46 7.03
N ASP A 487 15.30 -1.64 7.60
CA ASP A 487 16.66 -2.19 7.74
C ASP A 487 17.28 -2.60 6.39
N THR A 488 16.42 -2.89 5.41
CA THR A 488 16.83 -3.30 4.06
C THR A 488 16.06 -2.49 3.01
N PRO A 489 16.70 -2.07 1.91
CA PRO A 489 16.05 -1.30 0.85
C PRO A 489 14.79 -1.99 0.30
N ILE A 490 13.71 -1.22 0.12
CA ILE A 490 12.42 -1.69 -0.40
C ILE A 490 12.15 -1.07 -1.78
N ASN A 491 12.56 -1.75 -2.86
CA ASN A 491 12.38 -1.22 -4.22
C ASN A 491 10.91 -1.06 -4.65
N SER A 492 10.01 -1.90 -4.15
CA SER A 492 8.59 -1.79 -4.44
C SER A 492 7.73 -2.37 -3.33
N TRP A 493 6.52 -1.84 -3.22
CA TRP A 493 5.50 -2.34 -2.32
C TRP A 493 4.13 -2.14 -2.94
N ASN A 494 3.33 -3.19 -3.03
CA ASN A 494 1.94 -3.12 -3.46
C ASN A 494 0.99 -3.18 -2.26
N ASP A 495 0.00 -2.30 -2.24
CA ASP A 495 -1.05 -2.21 -1.22
C ASP A 495 -0.53 -2.06 0.22
N MET A 496 0.52 -1.25 0.43
CA MET A 496 0.99 -0.88 1.76
C MET A 496 -0.11 -0.20 2.57
N SER A 497 -0.35 -0.65 3.79
CA SER A 497 -1.31 -0.07 4.72
C SER A 497 -0.81 1.24 5.32
N VAL A 498 -1.32 2.37 4.80
CA VAL A 498 -1.04 3.71 5.36
C VAL A 498 -1.62 3.83 6.77
N LEU A 499 -2.82 3.26 7.00
CA LEU A 499 -3.43 3.23 8.33
C LEU A 499 -2.57 2.45 9.34
N GLY A 500 -1.86 1.41 8.93
CA GLY A 500 -0.99 0.65 9.85
C GLY A 500 0.14 1.50 10.45
N PHE A 501 0.69 2.44 9.68
CA PHE A 501 1.67 3.41 10.18
C PHE A 501 1.01 4.48 11.06
N ILE A 502 -0.16 4.98 10.66
CA ILE A 502 -0.92 5.96 11.46
C ILE A 502 -1.31 5.37 12.83
N ASP A 503 -1.87 4.16 12.85
CA ASP A 503 -2.26 3.43 14.06
C ASP A 503 -1.07 3.25 15.01
N HIS A 504 0.11 2.91 14.48
CA HIS A 504 1.32 2.82 15.29
C HIS A 504 1.76 4.20 15.78
N THR A 505 1.70 5.23 14.95
CA THR A 505 2.05 6.60 15.34
C THR A 505 1.17 7.10 16.49
N GLU A 506 -0.11 6.76 16.56
CA GLU A 506 -0.98 7.09 17.72
C GLU A 506 -0.45 6.51 19.06
N THR A 507 0.37 5.46 19.01
CA THR A 507 0.97 4.87 20.22
C THR A 507 2.27 5.55 20.64
N VAL A 508 2.95 6.21 19.71
CA VAL A 508 4.24 6.87 19.92
C VAL A 508 4.04 8.36 20.19
N GLU A 509 3.15 9.01 19.43
CA GLU A 509 2.73 10.39 19.63
C GLU A 509 1.21 10.47 19.96
N PRO A 510 0.83 10.41 21.25
CA PRO A 510 -0.57 10.39 21.70
C PRO A 510 -1.39 11.63 21.36
N SER A 511 -0.78 12.72 20.86
CA SER A 511 -1.54 13.88 20.38
C SER A 511 -2.35 13.55 19.11
N VAL A 512 -1.82 12.66 18.26
CA VAL A 512 -2.49 12.11 17.08
C VAL A 512 -3.60 11.17 17.53
N ASN A 513 -4.80 11.36 16.96
CA ASN A 513 -5.93 10.50 17.24
C ASN A 513 -6.93 10.53 16.08
N ASN A 514 -7.88 9.61 16.10
CA ASN A 514 -8.95 9.45 15.11
C ASN A 514 -9.78 10.71 14.75
N SER A 515 -9.72 11.81 15.52
CA SER A 515 -10.36 13.08 15.14
C SER A 515 -9.51 13.97 14.22
N TRP A 516 -8.24 13.63 14.01
CA TRP A 516 -7.34 14.30 13.08
C TRP A 516 -7.69 13.94 11.63
N TYR A 517 -7.11 14.69 10.70
CA TYR A 517 -7.29 14.53 9.27
C TYR A 517 -6.00 14.04 8.65
N LEU A 518 -6.12 13.03 7.79
CA LEU A 518 -5.10 12.71 6.80
C LEU A 518 -5.19 13.75 5.69
N THR A 519 -4.12 14.48 5.42
CA THR A 519 -4.15 15.61 4.47
C THR A 519 -3.46 15.28 3.15
N SER A 520 -2.39 14.48 3.19
CA SER A 520 -1.73 13.97 2.00
C SER A 520 -0.94 12.69 2.27
N ILE A 521 -0.77 11.89 1.21
CA ILE A 521 0.16 10.77 1.12
C ILE A 521 1.13 11.11 0.00
N GLN A 522 2.38 11.37 0.35
CA GLN A 522 3.44 11.75 -0.59
C GLN A 522 4.51 10.67 -0.60
N ALA A 523 5.17 10.49 -1.74
CA ALA A 523 6.32 9.60 -1.86
C ALA A 523 7.35 10.17 -2.84
N GLY A 524 8.61 10.14 -2.42
CA GLY A 524 9.69 10.80 -3.14
C GLY A 524 11.05 10.43 -2.61
N PHE A 525 11.96 11.40 -2.70
CA PHE A 525 13.34 11.29 -2.24
C PHE A 525 13.74 12.55 -1.49
N GLU A 526 14.48 12.43 -0.40
CA GLU A 526 15.20 13.54 0.22
C GLU A 526 16.68 13.51 -0.17
N PRO A 527 17.13 14.28 -1.17
CA PRO A 527 18.54 14.34 -1.53
C PRO A 527 19.35 15.33 -0.69
N TRP A 528 20.49 14.86 -0.16
CA TRP A 528 21.56 15.73 0.34
C TRP A 528 22.64 15.96 -0.72
N ASN A 529 22.92 14.98 -1.58
CA ASN A 529 23.71 15.12 -2.82
C ASN A 529 23.57 13.90 -3.73
N GLY A 530 23.86 14.09 -5.02
CA GLY A 530 24.16 13.02 -5.97
C GLY A 530 22.99 12.08 -6.28
N SER A 531 21.74 12.52 -6.17
CA SER A 531 20.56 11.66 -6.38
C SER A 531 20.10 11.56 -7.85
N VAL A 532 20.82 12.14 -8.80
CA VAL A 532 20.47 12.07 -10.24
C VAL A 532 20.30 10.61 -10.67
N GLY A 533 19.15 10.31 -11.29
CA GLY A 533 18.74 8.95 -11.66
C GLY A 533 17.79 8.29 -10.66
N ALA A 534 17.59 8.87 -9.47
CA ALA A 534 16.51 8.47 -8.57
C ALA A 534 15.15 8.66 -9.23
N ALA A 535 14.30 7.64 -9.16
CA ALA A 535 12.98 7.68 -9.78
C ALA A 535 11.91 7.03 -8.92
N VAL A 536 10.72 7.64 -8.93
CA VAL A 536 9.46 6.96 -8.63
C VAL A 536 8.94 6.46 -9.98
N ASP A 537 9.03 5.16 -10.23
CA ASP A 537 8.62 4.55 -11.49
C ASP A 537 7.09 4.51 -11.62
N SER A 538 6.42 4.22 -10.50
CA SER A 538 4.97 4.21 -10.39
C SER A 538 4.52 4.53 -8.98
N PHE A 539 3.42 5.26 -8.85
CA PHE A 539 2.75 5.53 -7.58
C PHE A 539 1.23 5.35 -7.71
N SER A 540 0.64 4.79 -6.67
CA SER A 540 -0.80 4.86 -6.43
C SER A 540 -1.10 5.06 -4.94
N ALA A 541 -2.21 5.73 -4.66
CA ALA A 541 -2.77 5.81 -3.32
C ALA A 541 -4.30 5.81 -3.42
N GLY A 542 -4.95 5.09 -2.51
CA GLY A 542 -6.40 4.94 -2.47
C GLY A 542 -6.92 5.13 -1.05
N ILE A 543 -7.98 5.92 -0.92
CA ILE A 543 -8.71 6.15 0.34
C ILE A 543 -10.14 5.72 0.12
N ASN A 544 -10.65 4.81 0.97
CA ASN A 544 -12.06 4.47 1.01
C ASN A 544 -12.62 4.87 2.38
N GLY A 545 -13.58 5.80 2.37
CA GLY A 545 -14.29 6.26 3.57
C GLY A 545 -15.59 5.50 3.84
N THR A 546 -16.20 5.72 4.99
CA THR A 546 -17.63 5.43 5.23
C THR A 546 -18.49 6.47 4.53
N ALA A 547 -19.34 6.04 3.59
CA ALA A 547 -20.29 6.91 2.87
C ALA A 547 -21.28 7.62 3.79
#